data_AF-A0A7K0VWY0-F1
#
_entry.id   AF-A0A7K0VWY0-F1
#
_cell.length_a   1.000
_cell.length_b   1.000
_cell.length_c   1.000
_cell.angle_alpha   90.00
_cell.angle_beta   90.00
_cell.angle_gamma   90.00
#
_symmetry.space_group_name_H-M   'P 1'
#
loop_
_entity.id
_entity.type
_entity.pdbx_description
1 polymer ?
#
loop_
_entity_poly.entity_id
_entity_poly.type
_entity_poly.pdbx_seq_one_letter_code
_entity_poly.pdbx_strand_id
1 'polypeptide(L)'
;MTSPIGKPQISTLGELRASGHELRSVKDEVRTNLIAMLQQGRDPFPGMVGIDQTVRPQMERALLAGHDIVLLGERGQGKTRLIRSLTGLLDEWTPVIAGSELNEHPYEPVTPWSQARVAELGDDTPISWMHRDDRYGEKLATPDTSVGDLIGDVD
;
A
#
# COMPACT_ATOMS: atom_id res chain seq x y z
N MET A 1 14.90 11.31 9.45
CA MET A 1 13.51 11.11 9.92
C MET A 1 12.68 12.22 9.30
N THR A 2 11.88 11.94 8.26
CA THR A 2 10.81 12.88 7.89
C THR A 2 9.83 12.87 9.05
N SER A 3 9.50 14.04 9.60
CA SER A 3 8.46 14.15 10.62
C SER A 3 7.16 13.53 10.09
N PRO A 4 6.39 12.81 10.91
CA PRO A 4 5.12 12.23 10.47
C PRO A 4 4.22 13.35 9.95
N ILE A 5 3.66 13.17 8.77
CA ILE A 5 2.67 14.11 8.24
C ILE A 5 1.41 13.88 9.08
N GLY A 6 0.92 14.93 9.73
CA GLY A 6 -0.33 14.85 10.48
C GLY A 6 -1.45 14.33 9.57
N LYS A 7 -2.38 13.54 10.13
CA LYS A 7 -3.52 12.99 9.39
C LYS A 7 -4.21 14.11 8.59
N PRO A 8 -4.44 13.95 7.27
CA PRO A 8 -5.07 14.98 6.47
C PRO A 8 -6.48 15.32 6.98
N GLN A 9 -6.88 16.58 6.80
CA GLN A 9 -8.17 17.10 7.30
C GLN A 9 -9.29 17.04 6.26
N ILE A 10 -8.97 16.75 4.99
CA ILE A 10 -9.94 16.55 3.91
C ILE A 10 -10.90 15.42 4.33
N SER A 11 -12.20 15.69 4.23
CA SER A 11 -13.25 14.85 4.79
C SER A 11 -14.33 14.45 3.78
N THR A 12 -14.31 15.04 2.58
CA THR A 12 -15.24 14.69 1.50
C THR A 12 -14.54 14.42 0.18
N LEU A 13 -15.25 13.72 -0.72
CA LEU A 13 -14.80 13.47 -2.09
C LEU A 13 -14.58 14.77 -2.89
N GLY A 14 -15.44 15.77 -2.72
CA GLY A 14 -15.30 17.07 -3.37
C GLY A 14 -14.02 17.79 -2.93
N GLU A 15 -13.72 17.80 -1.64
CA GLU A 15 -12.48 18.37 -1.11
C GLU A 15 -11.23 17.62 -1.63
N LEU A 16 -11.30 16.29 -1.73
CA LEU A 16 -10.22 15.46 -2.25
C LEU A 16 -9.92 15.77 -3.73
N ARG A 17 -10.96 15.97 -4.54
CA ARG A 17 -10.81 16.40 -5.93
C ARG A 17 -10.21 17.80 -6.00
N ALA A 18 -10.70 18.72 -5.17
CA ALA A 18 -10.22 20.10 -5.13
C ALA A 18 -8.75 20.22 -4.67
N SER A 19 -8.25 19.27 -3.86
CA SER A 19 -6.84 19.23 -3.47
C SER A 19 -5.90 18.76 -4.59
N GLY A 20 -6.44 18.33 -5.74
CA GLY A 20 -5.66 17.76 -6.84
C GLY A 20 -5.13 16.36 -6.53
N HIS A 21 -5.79 15.61 -5.65
CA HIS A 21 -5.37 14.24 -5.33
C HIS A 21 -5.49 13.36 -6.58
N GLU A 22 -4.43 12.61 -6.85
CA GLU A 22 -4.36 11.64 -7.96
C GLU A 22 -4.39 10.22 -7.40
N LEU A 23 -5.28 9.39 -7.94
CA LEU A 23 -5.26 7.96 -7.67
C LEU A 23 -4.09 7.31 -8.41
N ARG A 24 -3.30 6.52 -7.69
CA ARG A 24 -2.19 5.74 -8.23
C ARG A 24 -2.37 4.28 -7.85
N SER A 25 -1.90 3.39 -8.73
CA SER A 25 -1.80 1.98 -8.36
C SER A 25 -0.76 1.79 -7.25
N VAL A 26 -0.92 0.74 -6.44
CA VAL A 26 0.07 0.38 -5.40
C VAL A 26 1.46 0.20 -6.01
N LYS A 27 1.57 -0.37 -7.22
CA LYS A 27 2.85 -0.55 -7.91
C LYS A 27 3.49 0.79 -8.28
N ASP A 28 2.71 1.76 -8.74
CA ASP A 28 3.21 3.10 -9.07
C ASP A 28 3.58 3.92 -7.83
N GLU A 29 2.79 3.81 -6.76
CA GLU A 29 3.07 4.39 -5.45
C GLU A 29 4.42 3.89 -4.91
N VAL A 30 4.58 2.57 -4.80
CA VAL A 30 5.82 1.92 -4.33
C VAL A 30 7.01 2.31 -5.20
N ARG A 31 6.87 2.29 -6.53
CA ARG A 31 7.92 2.70 -7.46
C ARG A 31 8.35 4.15 -7.22
N THR A 32 7.39 5.07 -7.17
CA THR A 32 7.65 6.50 -7.03
C THR A 32 8.35 6.81 -5.70
N ASN A 33 7.85 6.22 -4.62
CA ASN A 33 8.39 6.43 -3.29
C ASN A 33 9.77 5.79 -3.12
N LEU A 34 10.02 4.64 -3.75
CA LEU A 34 11.35 4.04 -3.82
C LEU A 34 12.35 4.96 -4.54
N ILE A 35 11.98 5.51 -5.70
CA ILE A 35 12.83 6.46 -6.44
C ILE A 35 13.15 7.68 -5.56
N ALA A 36 12.16 8.26 -4.91
CA ALA A 36 12.34 9.42 -4.03
C ALA A 36 13.27 9.12 -2.85
N MET A 37 13.13 7.94 -2.21
CA MET A 37 14.02 7.51 -1.13
C MET A 37 15.46 7.35 -1.62
N LEU A 38 15.67 6.67 -2.76
CA LEU A 38 17.00 6.44 -3.33
C LEU A 38 17.69 7.75 -3.72
N GLN A 39 16.98 8.67 -4.35
CA GLN A 39 17.50 10.01 -4.69
C GLN A 39 17.95 10.81 -3.46
N GLN A 40 17.32 10.56 -2.31
CA GLN A 40 17.61 11.22 -1.06
C GLN A 40 18.61 10.44 -0.18
N GLY A 41 19.16 9.34 -0.69
CA GLY A 41 20.10 8.49 0.04
C GLY A 41 19.48 7.82 1.28
N ARG A 42 18.16 7.68 1.33
CA ARG A 42 17.47 7.00 2.43
C ARG A 42 17.42 5.50 2.16
N ASP A 43 17.59 4.71 3.21
CA ASP A 43 17.46 3.25 3.12
C ASP A 43 15.98 2.84 2.99
N PRO A 44 15.56 2.21 1.87
CA PRO A 44 14.20 1.71 1.71
C PRO A 44 13.89 0.45 2.55
N PHE A 45 14.90 -0.24 3.07
CA PHE A 45 14.75 -1.49 3.82
C PHE A 45 15.41 -1.38 5.22
N PRO A 46 14.94 -0.47 6.07
CA PRO A 46 15.58 -0.17 7.35
C PRO A 46 15.70 -1.41 8.24
N GLY A 47 16.88 -1.58 8.84
CA GLY A 47 17.15 -2.69 9.78
C GLY A 47 17.44 -4.04 9.13
N MET A 48 17.59 -4.09 7.80
CA MET A 48 18.14 -5.24 7.09
C MET A 48 19.67 -5.19 7.10
N VAL A 49 20.32 -6.33 7.34
CA VAL A 49 21.78 -6.44 7.45
C VAL A 49 22.28 -7.51 6.48
N GLY A 50 23.38 -7.23 5.77
CA GLY A 50 24.05 -8.22 4.91
C GLY A 50 23.35 -8.52 3.59
N ILE A 51 22.37 -7.70 3.19
CA ILE A 51 21.62 -7.87 1.93
C ILE A 51 22.10 -6.96 0.79
N ASP A 52 23.02 -6.03 1.08
CA ASP A 52 23.34 -4.89 0.20
C ASP A 52 23.89 -5.31 -1.16
N GLN A 53 24.66 -6.40 -1.21
CA GLN A 53 25.26 -6.92 -2.45
C GLN A 53 24.47 -8.06 -3.09
N THR A 54 23.37 -8.51 -2.48
CA THR A 54 22.65 -9.72 -2.91
C THR A 54 21.17 -9.43 -3.18
N VAL A 55 20.35 -9.31 -2.13
CA VAL A 55 18.90 -9.19 -2.22
C VAL A 55 18.47 -7.76 -2.51
N ARG A 56 19.11 -6.76 -1.90
CA ARG A 56 18.75 -5.34 -2.06
C ARG A 56 18.71 -4.92 -3.54
N PRO A 57 19.75 -5.15 -4.37
CA PRO A 57 19.73 -4.72 -5.76
C PRO A 57 18.69 -5.46 -6.60
N GLN A 58 18.33 -6.69 -6.24
CA GLN A 58 17.29 -7.46 -6.93
C GLN A 58 15.90 -6.96 -6.56
N MET A 59 15.68 -6.69 -5.27
CA MET A 59 14.44 -6.12 -4.75
C MET A 59 14.17 -4.75 -5.35
N GLU A 60 15.14 -3.84 -5.34
CA GLU A 60 14.99 -2.51 -5.93
C GLU A 60 14.61 -2.59 -7.41
N ARG A 61 15.29 -3.43 -8.20
CA ARG A 61 14.96 -3.62 -9.62
C ARG A 61 13.56 -4.18 -9.82
N ALA A 62 13.17 -5.19 -9.04
CA ALA A 62 11.86 -5.82 -9.15
C ALA A 62 10.73 -4.83 -8.81
N LEU A 63 10.89 -4.05 -7.73
CA LEU A 63 9.94 -3.01 -7.34
C LEU A 63 9.86 -1.90 -8.39
N LEU A 64 11.00 -1.43 -8.92
CA LEU A 64 11.04 -0.45 -10.00
C LEU A 64 10.36 -0.96 -11.27
N ALA A 65 10.50 -2.26 -11.57
CA ALA A 65 9.83 -2.90 -12.70
C ALA A 65 8.34 -3.20 -12.46
N GLY A 66 7.84 -3.06 -11.23
CA GLY A 66 6.45 -3.43 -10.87
C GLY A 66 6.20 -4.94 -10.92
N HIS A 67 7.23 -5.75 -10.69
CA HIS A 67 7.12 -7.20 -10.67
C HIS A 67 6.47 -7.71 -9.38
N ASP A 68 5.75 -8.82 -9.49
CA ASP A 68 5.36 -9.62 -8.34
C ASP A 68 6.57 -10.45 -7.87
N ILE A 69 6.76 -10.58 -6.55
CA ILE A 69 8.02 -11.07 -5.98
C ILE A 69 7.77 -12.29 -5.10
N VAL A 70 8.53 -13.35 -5.35
CA VAL A 70 8.60 -14.52 -4.48
C VAL A 70 9.93 -14.52 -3.74
N LEU A 71 9.89 -14.52 -2.41
CA LEU A 71 11.09 -14.61 -1.56
C LEU A 71 11.38 -16.04 -1.15
N LEU A 72 12.50 -16.59 -1.63
CA LEU A 72 13.00 -17.91 -1.28
C LEU A 72 14.22 -17.78 -0.36
N GLY A 73 14.31 -18.66 0.64
CA GLY A 73 15.44 -18.70 1.56
C GLY A 73 15.15 -19.53 2.80
N GLU A 74 16.16 -19.75 3.61
CA GLU A 74 16.06 -20.53 4.85
C GLU A 74 15.25 -19.80 5.94
N ARG A 75 14.83 -20.54 6.95
CA ARG A 75 14.21 -19.96 8.16
C ARG A 75 15.21 -19.03 8.84
N GLY A 76 14.74 -17.86 9.28
CA GLY A 76 15.56 -16.89 10.01
C GLY A 76 16.32 -15.88 9.14
N GLN A 77 16.25 -15.98 7.80
CA GLN A 77 16.94 -15.05 6.88
C GLN A 77 16.23 -13.69 6.67
N GLY A 78 15.24 -13.35 7.50
CA GLY A 78 14.62 -12.03 7.47
C GLY A 78 13.59 -11.77 6.34
N LYS A 79 13.08 -12.80 5.65
CA LYS A 79 12.06 -12.66 4.59
C LYS A 79 10.84 -11.84 5.02
N THR A 80 10.22 -12.20 6.15
CA THR A 80 9.08 -11.46 6.70
C THR A 80 9.42 -10.03 7.10
N ARG A 81 10.65 -9.80 7.60
CA ARG A 81 11.11 -8.44 7.93
C ARG A 81 11.24 -7.58 6.67
N LEU A 82 11.80 -8.13 5.60
CA LEU A 82 11.92 -7.45 4.31
C LEU A 82 10.54 -7.09 3.75
N ILE A 83 9.60 -8.05 3.73
CA ILE A 83 8.22 -7.83 3.26
C ILE A 83 7.55 -6.70 4.07
N ARG A 84 7.63 -6.76 5.41
CA ARG A 84 7.03 -5.72 6.26
C ARG A 84 7.69 -4.35 6.10
N SER A 85 8.96 -4.28 5.71
CA SER A 85 9.61 -2.99 5.44
C SER A 85 9.06 -2.28 4.20
N LEU A 86 8.45 -3.03 3.27
CA LEU A 86 7.88 -2.46 2.04
C LEU A 86 6.68 -1.53 2.32
N THR A 87 6.00 -1.67 3.46
CA THR A 87 4.92 -0.73 3.85
C THR A 87 5.44 0.70 3.95
N GLY A 88 6.73 0.88 4.30
CA GLY A 88 7.38 2.19 4.34
C GLY A 88 7.52 2.88 2.98
N LEU A 89 7.30 2.14 1.88
CA LEU A 89 7.25 2.67 0.52
C LEU A 89 5.84 3.10 0.09
N LEU A 90 4.82 2.88 0.92
CA LEU A 90 3.49 3.43 0.71
C LEU A 90 3.43 4.86 1.26
N ASP A 91 2.59 5.67 0.63
CA ASP A 91 2.15 6.96 1.13
C ASP A 91 1.58 6.80 2.54
N GLU A 92 1.94 7.72 3.43
CA GLU A 92 1.59 7.62 4.85
C GLU A 92 0.07 7.52 5.07
N TRP A 93 -0.71 8.19 4.22
CA TRP A 93 -2.16 8.24 4.29
C TRP A 93 -2.78 8.03 2.91
N THR A 94 -3.77 7.13 2.81
CA THR A 94 -4.60 6.95 1.62
C THR A 94 -6.06 7.28 1.93
N PRO A 95 -6.80 7.97 1.06
CA PRO A 95 -8.21 8.24 1.27
C PRO A 95 -9.02 6.98 0.98
N VAL A 96 -10.04 6.75 1.80
CA VAL A 96 -10.99 5.63 1.66
C VAL A 96 -12.40 6.13 1.90
N ILE A 97 -13.41 5.51 1.30
CA ILE A 97 -14.81 5.83 1.56
C ILE A 97 -15.11 5.53 3.03
N ALA A 98 -15.63 6.51 3.77
CA ALA A 98 -15.94 6.31 5.17
C ALA A 98 -17.03 5.25 5.34
N GLY A 99 -16.72 4.19 6.08
CA GLY A 99 -17.62 3.05 6.32
C GLY A 99 -17.57 1.97 5.23
N SER A 100 -16.70 2.08 4.22
CA SER A 100 -16.42 0.96 3.32
C SER A 100 -15.73 -0.17 4.07
N GLU A 101 -16.20 -1.39 3.89
CA GLU A 101 -15.63 -2.59 4.49
C GLU A 101 -14.26 -2.94 3.88
N LEU A 102 -14.08 -2.65 2.59
CA LEU A 102 -12.87 -3.00 1.83
C LEU A 102 -11.88 -1.84 1.72
N ASN A 103 -12.07 -0.76 2.49
CA ASN A 103 -11.23 0.44 2.45
C ASN A 103 -11.09 1.02 1.02
N GLU A 104 -12.21 1.06 0.29
CA GLU A 104 -12.21 1.39 -1.13
C GLU A 104 -11.86 2.86 -1.38
N HIS A 105 -11.09 3.11 -2.44
CA HIS A 105 -10.77 4.46 -2.84
C HIS A 105 -12.04 5.16 -3.41
N PRO A 106 -12.34 6.41 -3.02
CA PRO A 106 -13.59 7.07 -3.41
C PRO A 106 -13.71 7.41 -4.91
N TYR A 107 -12.60 7.33 -5.66
CA TYR A 107 -12.61 7.50 -7.12
C TYR A 107 -13.00 6.23 -7.88
N GLU A 108 -12.77 5.06 -7.29
CA GLU A 108 -13.00 3.76 -7.92
C GLU A 108 -13.72 2.81 -6.94
N PRO A 109 -14.99 3.11 -6.57
CA PRO A 109 -15.77 2.22 -5.73
C PRO A 109 -16.09 0.91 -6.45
N VAL A 110 -15.88 -0.21 -5.76
CA VAL A 110 -16.02 -1.59 -6.25
C VAL A 110 -17.31 -2.22 -5.75
N THR A 111 -17.61 -2.12 -4.46
CA THR A 111 -18.78 -2.75 -3.85
C THR A 111 -20.08 -2.03 -4.25
N PRO A 112 -21.22 -2.75 -4.37
CA PRO A 112 -22.50 -2.11 -4.66
C PRO A 112 -22.88 -1.04 -3.64
N TRP A 113 -22.55 -1.25 -2.36
CA TRP A 113 -22.78 -0.28 -1.30
C TRP A 113 -21.98 1.01 -1.53
N SER A 114 -20.68 0.90 -1.79
CA SER A 114 -19.81 2.07 -2.05
C SER A 114 -20.23 2.81 -3.33
N GLN A 115 -20.54 2.07 -4.40
CA GLN A 115 -21.03 2.66 -5.65
C GLN A 115 -22.33 3.45 -5.44
N ALA A 116 -23.30 2.87 -4.72
CA ALA A 116 -24.55 3.55 -4.38
C ALA A 116 -24.29 4.79 -3.52
N ARG A 117 -23.39 4.69 -2.54
CA ARG A 117 -23.03 5.80 -1.64
C ARG A 117 -22.43 6.98 -2.39
N VAL A 118 -21.48 6.72 -3.29
CA VAL A 118 -20.84 7.75 -4.11
C VAL A 118 -21.84 8.35 -5.11
N ALA A 119 -22.73 7.53 -5.69
CA ALA A 119 -23.77 8.01 -6.60
C ALA A 119 -24.81 8.90 -5.90
N GLU A 120 -25.18 8.57 -4.67
CA GLU A 120 -26.15 9.32 -3.86
C GLU A 120 -25.60 10.68 -3.40
N LEU A 121 -24.37 10.69 -2.88
CA LEU A 121 -23.80 11.86 -2.20
C LEU A 121 -22.88 12.71 -3.09
N GLY A 122 -22.36 12.15 -4.19
CA GLY A 122 -21.45 12.86 -5.08
C GLY A 122 -20.24 13.44 -4.34
N ASP A 123 -20.00 14.74 -4.51
CA ASP A 123 -18.90 15.46 -3.84
C ASP A 123 -19.03 15.48 -2.31
N ASP A 124 -20.24 15.29 -1.75
CA ASP A 124 -20.46 15.22 -0.30
C ASP A 124 -20.16 13.84 0.29
N THR A 125 -19.71 12.88 -0.53
CA THR A 125 -19.33 11.54 -0.05
C THR A 125 -18.27 11.63 1.04
N PRO A 126 -18.56 11.18 2.28
CA PRO A 126 -17.58 11.25 3.35
C PRO A 126 -16.41 10.30 3.10
N ILE A 127 -15.19 10.79 3.34
CA ILE A 127 -13.97 9.99 3.27
C ILE A 127 -13.29 9.92 4.63
N SER A 128 -12.52 8.87 4.84
CA SER A 128 -11.57 8.74 5.94
C SER A 128 -10.17 8.50 5.38
N TRP A 129 -9.16 8.55 6.27
CA TRP A 129 -7.77 8.31 5.91
C TRP A 129 -7.26 7.08 6.63
N MET A 130 -6.76 6.12 5.85
CA MET A 130 -6.15 4.88 6.32
C MET A 130 -4.62 5.06 6.34
N HIS A 131 -3.98 4.69 7.45
CA HIS A 131 -2.53 4.80 7.56
C HIS A 131 -1.87 3.63 6.82
N ARG A 132 -0.68 3.83 6.25
CA ARG A 132 0.04 2.76 5.53
C ARG A 132 0.28 1.48 6.33
N ASP A 133 0.42 1.61 7.64
CA ASP A 133 0.66 0.45 8.52
C ASP A 133 -0.56 -0.48 8.58
N ASP A 134 -1.75 0.06 8.30
CA ASP A 134 -2.99 -0.71 8.24
C ASP A 134 -3.20 -1.38 6.88
N ARG A 135 -2.42 -0.99 5.84
CA ARG A 135 -2.55 -1.51 4.46
C ARG A 135 -1.81 -2.83 4.25
N TYR A 136 -1.14 -3.35 5.27
CA TYR A 136 -0.40 -4.60 5.20
C TYR A 136 -1.30 -5.81 5.49
N GLY A 137 -1.54 -6.63 4.48
CA GLY A 137 -2.15 -7.95 4.62
C GLY A 137 -1.10 -9.06 4.65
N GLU A 138 -1.19 -9.98 5.61
CA GLU A 138 -0.41 -11.22 5.64
C GLU A 138 -1.34 -12.40 5.87
N LYS A 139 -1.28 -13.39 4.99
CA LYS A 139 -1.97 -14.67 5.17
C LYS A 139 -0.95 -15.79 5.23
N LEU A 140 -1.02 -16.57 6.30
CA LEU A 140 -0.27 -17.81 6.42
C LEU A 140 -1.10 -18.91 5.73
N ALA A 141 -0.61 -19.38 4.59
CA ALA A 141 -1.14 -20.56 3.93
C ALA A 141 -0.49 -21.83 4.49
N THR A 142 -1.31 -22.85 4.71
CA THR A 142 -0.84 -24.23 4.81
C THR A 142 -0.77 -24.84 3.39
N PRO A 143 -0.02 -25.93 3.15
CA PRO A 143 0.17 -26.47 1.80
C PRO A 143 -1.10 -26.84 1.03
N ASP A 144 -2.21 -27.01 1.75
CA ASP A 144 -3.56 -27.28 1.28
C ASP A 144 -4.36 -26.02 0.90
N THR A 145 -3.87 -24.82 1.23
CA THR A 145 -4.50 -23.56 0.80
C THR A 145 -4.28 -23.35 -0.70
N SER A 146 -5.37 -23.29 -1.47
CA SER A 146 -5.29 -23.00 -2.91
C SER A 146 -5.14 -21.51 -3.18
N VAL A 147 -4.72 -21.16 -4.40
CA VAL A 147 -4.70 -19.76 -4.86
C VAL A 147 -6.09 -19.12 -4.81
N GLY A 148 -7.15 -19.92 -5.03
CA GLY A 148 -8.54 -19.44 -4.92
C GLY A 148 -8.91 -19.09 -3.48
N ASP A 149 -8.46 -19.88 -2.51
CA ASP A 149 -8.68 -19.62 -1.08
C ASP A 149 -7.89 -18.39 -0.62
N LEU A 150 -6.70 -18.16 -1.19
CA LEU A 150 -5.91 -16.95 -0.94
C LEU A 150 -6.56 -15.68 -1.51
N ILE A 151 -7.25 -15.77 -2.64
CA ILE A 151 -7.92 -14.62 -3.26
C ILE A 151 -9.24 -14.32 -2.54
N GLY A 152 -10.04 -15.34 -2.21
CA GLY A 152 -11.32 -15.16 -1.51
C GLY A 152 -11.19 -14.68 -0.06
N ASP A 153 -10.03 -14.86 0.56
CA ASP A 153 -9.73 -14.40 1.93
C ASP A 153 -9.06 -13.02 1.99
N VAL A 154 -8.71 -12.42 0.83
CA VAL A 154 -8.09 -11.10 0.70
C VAL A 154 -9.09 -10.05 0.20
N ASP A 155 -10.31 -10.47 -0.15
CA ASP A 155 -11.46 -9.60 -0.43
C ASP A 155 -11.90 -8.81 0.82
#